data_AF-A0A7Y0GCK7-F1
#
_entry.id   AF-A0A7Y0GCK7-F1
#
_cell.length_a   1.000
_cell.length_b   1.000
_cell.length_c   1.000
_cell.angle_alpha   90.00
_cell.angle_beta   90.00
_cell.angle_gamma   90.00
#
_symmetry.space_group_name_H-M   'P 1'
#
loop_
_entity.id
_entity.type
_entity.pdbx_description
1 polymer ?
#
loop_
_entity_poly.entity_id
_entity_poly.type
_entity_poly.pdbx_seq_one_letter_code
_entity_poly.pdbx_strand_id
1 'polypeptide(L)'
;MSSYSWITIGVPDDYDKIAGIVDSVFDPRSVAVALRNAISPGVKGVLIETGYIDKDYRSTLYNFYAKKGRVYRSDCVRLHFFDGQVVFDQTKTALLCPDDKPEDHYYGYIVLRPTLVSTIGRSILSPDIRKGAHGMVIQSEHPVHLLGYKLRIWGFPSMAQHTDIAVCAHVSCWAILRHYSERFPQHRELLIHEITKLAQQFDPGGLTPSLGLNVLQAERIFQAAGSYPLIVKRDKLPGGDERFVGQLLAYLESGFPLFVAMSKHAHAIVAVGHSWTGAAAVPPPAGSLTQSQLGSLVAVDDNHLPYICIDAAGTAGYQLGDIDAFIVPLPDKIYYPASAVDRQSTLLHQKLGTMMNLPASGDLIRRFYVTTLSALRRFARERASQLGDVLVGAIMRLRTSQFIWVVEYSSCEQWNKGQVAARAFLDATASPYDPTPMWLVHDENTAIFFDREASVNAANLVDLKRPSGTPLGRMEQNLRPIVPLV
;
A
#
# COMPACT_ATOMS: atom_id res chain seq x y z
N MET A 1 11.08 -9.53 -37.27
CA MET A 1 10.07 -8.64 -36.66
C MET A 1 10.82 -7.67 -35.75
N SER A 2 10.47 -6.38 -35.76
CA SER A 2 11.03 -5.42 -34.79
C SER A 2 10.59 -5.83 -33.40
N SER A 3 11.51 -5.96 -32.44
CA SER A 3 11.18 -6.30 -31.05
C SER A 3 10.39 -5.17 -30.35
N TYR A 4 10.40 -3.96 -30.92
CA TYR A 4 9.76 -2.77 -30.38
C TYR A 4 8.84 -2.12 -31.40
N SER A 5 7.64 -1.75 -30.95
CA SER A 5 6.64 -1.02 -31.74
C SER A 5 6.00 0.09 -30.90
N TRP A 6 5.71 1.24 -31.51
CA TRP A 6 5.10 2.38 -30.81
C TRP A 6 3.66 2.62 -31.27
N ILE A 7 2.78 2.92 -30.32
CA ILE A 7 1.42 3.37 -30.57
C ILE A 7 1.24 4.75 -29.95
N THR A 8 0.82 5.72 -30.76
CA THR A 8 0.30 7.00 -30.26
C THR A 8 -1.16 6.87 -29.87
N ILE A 9 -1.49 7.35 -28.67
CA ILE A 9 -2.83 7.34 -28.07
C ILE A 9 -3.37 8.77 -28.06
N GLY A 10 -4.23 9.09 -29.04
CA GLY A 10 -5.00 10.33 -29.07
C GLY A 10 -6.37 10.17 -28.44
N VAL A 11 -7.01 9.02 -28.67
CA VAL A 11 -8.31 8.64 -28.13
C VAL A 11 -8.28 7.23 -27.52
N PRO A 12 -9.19 6.88 -26.60
CA PRO A 12 -9.21 5.55 -25.99
C PRO A 12 -9.28 4.40 -27.00
N ASP A 13 -9.90 4.59 -28.16
CA ASP A 13 -10.00 3.56 -29.20
C ASP A 13 -8.65 3.22 -29.86
N ASP A 14 -7.63 4.07 -29.71
CA ASP A 14 -6.30 3.80 -30.24
C ASP A 14 -5.63 2.57 -29.57
N TYR A 15 -6.09 2.13 -28.40
CA TYR A 15 -5.63 0.87 -27.79
C TYR A 15 -5.96 -0.36 -28.66
N ASP A 16 -6.96 -0.29 -29.55
CA ASP A 16 -7.28 -1.39 -30.47
C ASP A 16 -6.15 -1.73 -31.43
N LYS A 17 -5.23 -0.78 -31.68
CA LYS A 17 -4.03 -0.98 -32.50
C LYS A 17 -3.12 -2.08 -31.93
N ILE A 18 -3.20 -2.38 -30.62
CA ILE A 18 -2.45 -3.48 -29.99
C ILE A 18 -2.75 -4.82 -30.68
N ALA A 19 -4.00 -5.06 -31.08
CA ALA A 19 -4.41 -6.31 -31.72
C ALA A 19 -3.81 -6.51 -33.13
N GLY A 20 -3.30 -5.45 -33.75
CA GLY A 20 -2.57 -5.54 -35.02
C GLY A 20 -1.07 -5.86 -34.86
N ILE A 21 -0.53 -5.74 -33.64
CA ILE A 21 0.90 -5.89 -33.35
C ILE A 21 1.16 -7.15 -32.52
N VAL A 22 0.27 -7.47 -31.58
CA VAL A 22 0.44 -8.54 -30.60
C VAL A 22 -0.31 -9.79 -31.05
N ASP A 23 0.33 -10.95 -30.90
CA ASP A 23 -0.23 -12.28 -31.23
C ASP A 23 -1.50 -12.57 -30.40
N SER A 24 -2.46 -13.28 -30.99
CA SER A 24 -3.74 -13.62 -30.35
C SER A 24 -3.60 -14.46 -29.08
N VAL A 25 -2.49 -15.17 -28.89
CA VAL A 25 -2.17 -15.92 -27.66
C VAL A 25 -2.07 -15.04 -26.41
N PHE A 26 -1.87 -13.72 -26.58
CA PHE A 26 -1.82 -12.74 -25.50
C PHE A 26 -3.17 -12.03 -25.26
N ASP A 27 -4.23 -12.45 -25.96
CA ASP A 27 -5.58 -11.87 -25.92
C ASP A 27 -5.58 -10.32 -26.02
N PRO A 28 -4.99 -9.75 -27.09
CA PRO A 28 -4.79 -8.31 -27.20
C PRO A 28 -6.09 -7.52 -27.29
N ARG A 29 -7.20 -8.16 -27.71
CA ARG A 29 -8.52 -7.50 -27.79
C ARG A 29 -9.10 -7.24 -26.41
N SER A 30 -9.11 -8.25 -25.52
CA SER A 30 -9.56 -8.05 -24.14
C SER A 30 -8.65 -7.08 -23.39
N VAL A 31 -7.34 -7.13 -23.65
CA VAL A 31 -6.37 -6.16 -23.12
C VAL A 31 -6.72 -4.73 -23.58
N ALA A 32 -6.96 -4.52 -24.87
CA ALA A 32 -7.34 -3.20 -25.38
C ALA A 32 -8.64 -2.66 -24.75
N VAL A 33 -9.64 -3.52 -24.55
CA VAL A 33 -10.88 -3.17 -23.84
C VAL A 33 -10.60 -2.74 -22.39
N ALA A 34 -9.79 -3.52 -21.66
CA ALA A 34 -9.41 -3.20 -20.28
C ALA A 34 -8.67 -1.85 -20.19
N LEU A 35 -7.75 -1.58 -21.12
CA LEU A 35 -7.02 -0.31 -21.18
C LEU A 35 -7.93 0.87 -21.50
N ARG A 36 -8.80 0.75 -22.51
CA ARG A 36 -9.77 1.79 -22.91
C ARG A 36 -10.64 2.24 -21.73
N ASN A 37 -11.15 1.26 -20.98
CA ASN A 37 -12.09 1.51 -19.90
C ASN A 37 -11.43 2.14 -18.67
N ALA A 38 -10.15 1.85 -18.43
CA ALA A 38 -9.57 2.06 -17.11
C ALA A 38 -8.28 2.91 -17.08
N ILE A 39 -7.61 3.15 -18.22
CA ILE A 39 -6.45 4.05 -18.30
C ILE A 39 -6.89 5.47 -18.67
N SER A 40 -6.33 6.48 -18.00
CA SER A 40 -6.67 7.88 -18.20
C SER A 40 -6.21 8.41 -19.57
N PRO A 41 -6.79 9.54 -20.04
CA PRO A 41 -6.33 10.20 -21.26
C PRO A 41 -4.93 10.81 -21.17
N GLY A 42 -4.33 10.88 -19.97
CA GLY A 42 -2.96 11.36 -19.75
C GLY A 42 -1.87 10.49 -20.40
N VAL A 43 -2.16 9.22 -20.66
CA VAL A 43 -1.29 8.34 -21.45
C VAL A 43 -1.42 8.70 -22.93
N LYS A 44 -0.30 9.07 -23.56
CA LYS A 44 -0.25 9.44 -24.99
C LYS A 44 0.62 8.51 -25.83
N GLY A 45 1.43 7.67 -25.20
CA GLY A 45 2.33 6.75 -25.87
C GLY A 45 2.33 5.36 -25.24
N VAL A 46 2.30 4.33 -26.08
CA VAL A 46 2.53 2.93 -25.66
C VAL A 46 3.66 2.33 -26.48
N LEU A 47 4.77 1.97 -25.81
CA LEU A 47 5.82 1.14 -26.40
C LEU A 47 5.53 -0.34 -26.11
N ILE A 48 5.43 -1.13 -27.16
CA ILE A 48 5.23 -2.58 -27.12
C ILE A 48 6.59 -3.26 -27.30
N GLU A 49 7.04 -3.96 -26.26
CA GLU A 49 8.22 -4.83 -26.29
C GLU A 49 7.78 -6.29 -26.45
N THR A 50 8.12 -6.89 -27.58
CA THR A 50 7.86 -8.30 -27.89
C THR A 50 9.10 -9.16 -27.63
N GLY A 51 8.91 -10.43 -27.29
CA GLY A 51 10.03 -11.31 -26.93
C GLY A 51 10.55 -11.11 -25.50
N TYR A 52 9.78 -10.43 -24.64
CA TYR A 52 10.17 -10.15 -23.25
C TYR A 52 10.17 -11.43 -22.41
N ILE A 53 11.19 -11.61 -21.57
CA ILE A 53 11.26 -12.75 -20.64
C ILE A 53 10.85 -12.30 -19.25
N ASP A 54 9.61 -12.56 -18.87
CA ASP A 54 9.11 -12.24 -17.53
C ASP A 54 9.49 -13.33 -16.52
N LYS A 55 10.08 -12.93 -15.39
CA LYS A 55 10.52 -13.85 -14.33
C LYS A 55 9.38 -14.62 -13.66
N ASP A 56 8.24 -13.97 -13.41
CA ASP A 56 7.10 -14.60 -12.75
C ASP A 56 6.43 -15.63 -13.68
N TYR A 57 6.21 -15.27 -14.95
CA TYR A 57 5.72 -16.22 -15.96
C TYR A 57 6.73 -17.35 -16.26
N ARG A 58 8.03 -17.04 -16.38
CA ARG A 58 9.06 -18.05 -16.63
C ARG A 58 9.09 -19.10 -15.51
N SER A 59 8.88 -18.67 -14.26
CA SER A 59 8.77 -19.58 -13.13
C SER A 59 7.57 -20.53 -13.25
N THR A 60 6.38 -20.02 -13.60
CA THR A 60 5.20 -20.88 -13.82
C THR A 60 5.34 -21.76 -15.05
N LEU A 61 5.97 -21.27 -16.12
CA LEU A 61 6.20 -22.02 -17.34
C LEU A 61 6.97 -23.31 -17.07
N TYR A 62 8.16 -23.22 -16.46
CA TYR A 62 9.00 -24.41 -16.25
C TYR A 62 8.43 -25.38 -15.21
N ASN A 63 7.77 -24.84 -14.18
CA ASN A 63 7.28 -25.69 -13.10
C ASN A 63 5.92 -26.33 -13.41
N PHE A 64 5.11 -25.72 -14.30
CA PHE A 64 3.76 -26.16 -14.62
C PHE A 64 3.50 -26.35 -16.12
N TYR A 65 3.55 -25.28 -16.92
CA TYR A 65 3.06 -25.31 -18.31
C TYR A 65 3.89 -26.20 -19.22
N ALA A 66 5.20 -26.32 -18.98
CA ALA A 66 6.08 -27.22 -19.72
C ALA A 66 5.72 -28.70 -19.55
N LYS A 67 4.90 -29.04 -18.53
CA LYS A 67 4.42 -30.40 -18.26
C LYS A 67 3.02 -30.66 -18.87
N LYS A 68 2.37 -29.65 -19.45
CA LYS A 68 1.08 -29.82 -20.15
C LYS A 68 1.33 -30.36 -21.56
N GLY A 69 0.35 -31.08 -22.12
CA GLY A 69 0.43 -31.61 -23.49
C GLY A 69 0.36 -30.54 -24.59
N ARG A 70 -0.02 -29.29 -24.25
CA ARG A 70 -0.01 -28.16 -25.16
C ARG A 70 1.33 -27.42 -25.08
N VAL A 71 1.82 -26.94 -26.22
CA VAL A 71 2.99 -26.06 -26.27
C VAL A 71 2.60 -24.64 -25.84
N TYR A 72 3.33 -24.12 -24.86
CA TYR A 72 3.23 -22.72 -24.40
C TYR A 72 4.50 -21.96 -24.80
N ARG A 73 4.33 -20.71 -25.23
CA ARG A 73 5.44 -19.83 -25.59
C ARG A 73 6.27 -19.49 -24.34
N SER A 74 7.57 -19.29 -24.54
CA SER A 74 8.49 -18.88 -23.46
C SER A 74 8.62 -17.38 -23.30
N ASP A 75 8.12 -16.62 -24.27
CA ASP A 75 8.19 -15.18 -24.32
C ASP A 75 6.84 -14.51 -24.00
N CYS A 76 6.95 -13.31 -23.46
CA CYS A 76 5.87 -12.40 -23.13
C CYS A 76 5.92 -11.16 -24.02
N VAL A 77 4.88 -10.33 -23.90
CA VAL A 77 4.89 -8.95 -24.38
C VAL A 77 4.88 -8.02 -23.17
N ARG A 78 5.58 -6.88 -23.22
CA ARG A 78 5.53 -5.84 -22.19
C ARG A 78 5.08 -4.53 -22.81
N LEU A 79 3.98 -3.98 -22.29
CA LEU A 79 3.41 -2.70 -22.69
C LEU A 79 3.94 -1.63 -21.73
N HIS A 80 4.55 -0.57 -22.25
CA HIS A 80 5.07 0.56 -21.48
C HIS A 80 4.26 1.81 -21.77
N PHE A 81 3.85 2.53 -20.73
CA PHE A 81 2.97 3.69 -20.84
C PHE A 81 3.74 4.99 -20.59
N PHE A 82 3.56 5.96 -21.48
CA PHE A 82 4.22 7.27 -21.42
C PHE A 82 3.22 8.42 -21.66
N ASP A 83 3.61 9.61 -21.23
CA ASP A 83 2.91 10.85 -21.55
C ASP A 83 3.18 11.34 -22.99
N GLY A 84 2.76 12.57 -23.30
CA GLY A 84 2.91 13.16 -24.63
C GLY A 84 4.29 13.74 -24.96
N GLN A 85 5.23 13.73 -24.02
CA GLN A 85 6.57 14.29 -24.21
C GLN A 85 7.58 13.26 -24.72
N VAL A 86 7.26 11.96 -24.60
CA VAL A 86 8.11 10.87 -25.08
C VAL A 86 7.67 10.38 -26.45
N VAL A 87 8.62 10.22 -27.35
CA VAL A 87 8.44 9.52 -28.64
C VAL A 87 9.48 8.43 -28.80
N PHE A 88 9.16 7.38 -29.56
CA PHE A 88 10.09 6.30 -29.90
C PHE A 88 10.69 6.53 -31.28
N ASP A 89 12.02 6.67 -31.34
CA ASP A 89 12.78 6.67 -32.59
C ASP A 89 13.12 5.23 -32.97
N GLN A 90 12.37 4.69 -33.94
CA GLN A 90 12.57 3.31 -34.40
C GLN A 90 13.94 3.11 -35.08
N THR A 91 14.51 4.14 -35.70
CA THR A 91 15.81 4.02 -36.38
C THR A 91 16.96 3.95 -35.39
N LYS A 92 16.89 4.74 -34.32
CA LYS A 92 17.87 4.72 -33.23
C LYS A 92 17.56 3.67 -32.15
N THR A 93 16.34 3.13 -32.15
CA THR A 93 15.83 2.24 -31.10
C THR A 93 15.95 2.91 -29.72
N ALA A 94 15.53 4.17 -29.64
CA ALA A 94 15.72 5.03 -28.48
C ALA A 94 14.44 5.83 -28.13
N LEU A 95 14.34 6.24 -26.86
CA LEU A 95 13.29 7.15 -26.41
C LEU A 95 13.81 8.58 -26.52
N LEU A 96 13.02 9.48 -27.09
CA LEU A 96 13.33 10.90 -27.21
C LEU A 96 12.33 11.70 -26.38
N CYS A 97 12.82 12.65 -25.59
CA CYS A 97 12.04 13.63 -24.83
C CYS A 97 12.83 14.94 -24.70
N PRO A 98 12.18 16.09 -24.42
CA PRO A 98 12.83 17.41 -24.43
C PRO A 98 13.96 17.58 -23.41
N ASP A 99 13.88 16.88 -22.29
CA ASP A 99 14.76 17.00 -21.11
C ASP A 99 15.72 15.82 -20.94
N ASP A 100 15.70 14.86 -21.88
CA ASP A 100 16.49 13.61 -21.85
C ASP A 100 16.26 12.76 -20.58
N LYS A 101 15.07 12.86 -19.98
CA LYS A 101 14.65 12.12 -18.78
C LYS A 101 13.34 11.38 -19.01
N PRO A 102 13.35 10.30 -19.82
CA PRO A 102 12.13 9.54 -20.09
C PRO A 102 11.49 8.94 -18.84
N GLU A 103 12.21 8.82 -17.72
CA GLU A 103 11.67 8.38 -16.43
C GLU A 103 10.65 9.33 -15.82
N ASP A 104 10.76 10.64 -16.04
CA ASP A 104 9.83 11.65 -15.51
C ASP A 104 8.47 11.61 -16.23
N HIS A 105 8.43 10.93 -17.38
CA HIS A 105 7.28 10.78 -18.26
C HIS A 105 6.73 9.34 -18.32
N TYR A 106 7.26 8.44 -17.48
CA TYR A 106 6.96 7.01 -17.50
C TYR A 106 5.89 6.63 -16.47
N TYR A 107 4.81 5.99 -16.91
CA TYR A 107 3.68 5.61 -16.05
C TYR A 107 3.62 4.13 -15.67
N GLY A 108 4.61 3.35 -16.09
CA GLY A 108 4.74 1.94 -15.72
C GLY A 108 4.51 0.97 -16.87
N TYR A 109 4.24 -0.29 -16.54
CA TYR A 109 4.10 -1.36 -17.52
C TYR A 109 3.05 -2.42 -17.14
N ILE A 110 2.60 -3.13 -18.17
CA ILE A 110 1.85 -4.39 -18.06
C ILE A 110 2.59 -5.47 -18.85
N VAL A 111 2.85 -6.62 -18.23
CA VAL A 111 3.29 -7.81 -18.97
C VAL A 111 2.07 -8.58 -19.44
N LEU A 112 2.06 -9.00 -20.71
CA LEU A 112 1.14 -9.97 -21.27
C LEU A 112 1.83 -11.33 -21.35
N ARG A 113 1.28 -12.32 -20.67
CA ARG A 113 1.74 -13.71 -20.70
C ARG A 113 0.92 -14.53 -21.70
N PRO A 114 1.51 -15.53 -22.37
CA PRO A 114 0.84 -16.33 -23.38
C PRO A 114 0.01 -17.46 -22.74
N THR A 115 -1.03 -17.08 -21.98
CA THR A 115 -1.94 -18.00 -21.29
C THR A 115 -3.31 -17.99 -21.95
N LEU A 116 -4.05 -19.10 -21.87
CA LEU A 116 -5.37 -19.21 -22.55
C LEU A 116 -6.44 -18.31 -21.93
N VAL A 117 -6.29 -18.02 -20.65
CA VAL A 117 -7.18 -17.18 -19.85
C VAL A 117 -6.32 -16.23 -19.04
N SER A 118 -6.81 -15.01 -18.82
CA SER A 118 -6.17 -13.98 -17.98
C SER A 118 -4.71 -13.71 -18.36
N THR A 119 -4.50 -13.03 -19.47
CA THR A 119 -3.18 -12.77 -20.06
C THR A 119 -2.41 -11.63 -19.39
N ILE A 120 -3.06 -10.80 -18.58
CA ILE A 120 -2.40 -9.74 -17.80
C ILE A 120 -1.58 -10.38 -16.66
N GLY A 121 -0.26 -10.35 -16.82
CA GLY A 121 0.72 -10.80 -15.84
C GLY A 121 1.19 -9.68 -14.92
N ARG A 122 2.44 -9.81 -14.46
CA ARG A 122 3.09 -8.84 -13.56
C ARG A 122 3.03 -7.43 -14.15
N SER A 123 2.49 -6.51 -13.37
CA SER A 123 2.27 -5.12 -13.78
C SER A 123 2.61 -4.18 -12.62
N ILE A 124 3.12 -3.00 -12.97
CA ILE A 124 3.33 -1.88 -12.06
C ILE A 124 2.85 -0.65 -12.80
N LEU A 125 1.77 -0.04 -12.33
CA LEU A 125 1.21 1.17 -12.92
C LEU A 125 1.21 2.29 -11.89
N SER A 126 1.46 3.52 -12.35
CA SER A 126 1.15 4.70 -11.54
C SER A 126 -0.36 4.70 -11.25
N PRO A 127 -0.78 4.99 -10.01
CA PRO A 127 -2.21 5.19 -9.73
C PRO A 127 -2.77 6.43 -10.45
N ASP A 128 -1.93 7.38 -10.85
CA ASP A 128 -2.34 8.65 -11.48
C ASP A 128 -2.94 8.46 -12.88
N ILE A 129 -2.62 7.34 -13.55
CA ILE A 129 -3.17 6.98 -14.86
C ILE A 129 -4.43 6.12 -14.76
N ARG A 130 -4.99 5.92 -13.57
CA ARG A 130 -6.12 5.01 -13.35
C ARG A 130 -7.41 5.80 -13.22
N LYS A 131 -8.34 5.57 -14.16
CA LYS A 131 -9.68 6.18 -14.13
C LYS A 131 -10.41 5.76 -12.86
N GLY A 132 -10.94 6.74 -12.13
CA GLY A 132 -11.70 6.54 -10.89
C GLY A 132 -10.85 6.30 -9.63
N ALA A 133 -9.54 6.10 -9.76
CA ALA A 133 -8.65 5.98 -8.61
C ALA A 133 -8.48 7.33 -7.93
N HIS A 134 -8.60 7.36 -6.60
CA HIS A 134 -8.49 8.58 -5.79
C HIS A 134 -8.06 8.23 -4.36
N GLY A 135 -7.64 9.25 -3.61
CA GLY A 135 -7.20 9.10 -2.22
C GLY A 135 -5.70 8.91 -2.08
N MET A 136 -5.29 8.19 -1.03
CA MET A 136 -3.91 7.98 -0.62
C MET A 136 -3.58 6.49 -0.69
N VAL A 137 -2.46 6.14 -1.32
CA VAL A 137 -2.07 4.73 -1.56
C VAL A 137 -0.63 4.41 -1.18
N ILE A 138 -0.42 3.16 -0.80
CA ILE A 138 0.87 2.54 -0.56
C ILE A 138 1.53 2.32 -1.93
N GLN A 139 2.74 2.84 -2.08
CA GLN A 139 3.53 2.69 -3.30
C GLN A 139 4.98 2.36 -2.93
N SER A 140 5.66 1.63 -3.80
CA SER A 140 7.11 1.44 -3.79
C SER A 140 7.69 1.92 -5.13
N GLU A 141 8.95 2.35 -5.11
CA GLU A 141 9.68 2.63 -6.34
C GLU A 141 10.15 1.31 -6.95
N HIS A 142 9.84 1.08 -8.22
CA HIS A 142 10.26 -0.11 -8.95
C HIS A 142 11.21 0.29 -10.10
N PRO A 143 12.43 -0.26 -10.14
CA PRO A 143 13.32 -0.05 -11.27
C PRO A 143 12.87 -0.85 -12.49
N VAL A 144 12.87 -0.23 -13.67
CA VAL A 144 12.50 -0.85 -14.94
C VAL A 144 13.59 -0.61 -15.97
N HIS A 145 14.14 -1.70 -16.50
CA HIS A 145 15.09 -1.64 -17.61
C HIS A 145 14.35 -1.73 -18.94
N LEU A 146 14.57 -0.76 -19.82
CA LEU A 146 13.99 -0.69 -21.17
C LEU A 146 14.98 -0.01 -22.11
N LEU A 147 15.33 -0.63 -23.25
CA LEU A 147 16.21 -0.03 -24.27
C LEU A 147 17.54 0.54 -23.71
N GLY A 148 18.06 -0.05 -22.64
CA GLY A 148 19.26 0.44 -21.94
C GLY A 148 19.01 1.52 -20.88
N TYR A 149 17.84 2.15 -20.87
CA TYR A 149 17.43 3.10 -19.83
C TYR A 149 17.07 2.37 -18.52
N LYS A 150 17.37 3.02 -17.39
CA LYS A 150 16.91 2.62 -16.06
C LYS A 150 15.80 3.56 -15.60
N LEU A 151 14.58 3.25 -16.02
CA LEU A 151 13.38 3.97 -15.63
C LEU A 151 12.99 3.62 -14.19
N ARG A 152 12.18 4.48 -13.57
CA ARG A 152 11.62 4.28 -12.24
C ARG A 152 10.13 4.56 -12.29
N ILE A 153 9.35 3.77 -11.56
CA ILE A 153 7.91 3.98 -11.42
C ILE A 153 7.50 3.78 -9.97
N TRP A 154 6.68 4.69 -9.47
CA TRP A 154 6.00 4.53 -8.19
C TRP A 154 4.66 3.83 -8.42
N GLY A 155 4.46 2.72 -7.74
CA GLY A 155 3.21 1.96 -7.82
C GLY A 155 3.17 0.78 -6.87
N PHE A 156 2.10 0.00 -6.97
CA PHE A 156 1.90 -1.24 -6.24
C PHE A 156 1.82 -2.42 -7.22
N PRO A 157 2.43 -3.58 -6.89
CA PRO A 157 2.37 -4.77 -7.75
C PRO A 157 0.96 -5.28 -7.99
N SER A 158 0.66 -5.60 -9.24
CA SER A 158 -0.61 -6.25 -9.62
C SER A 158 -0.40 -7.30 -10.70
N MET A 159 -1.28 -8.27 -10.77
CA MET A 159 -1.39 -9.22 -11.87
C MET A 159 -2.78 -9.84 -11.88
N ALA A 160 -3.24 -10.36 -13.02
CA ALA A 160 -4.44 -11.19 -13.03
C ALA A 160 -4.11 -12.62 -12.54
N GLN A 161 -5.11 -13.31 -12.00
CA GLN A 161 -4.93 -14.69 -11.53
C GLN A 161 -4.50 -15.63 -12.63
N HIS A 162 -3.76 -16.64 -12.19
CA HIS A 162 -3.33 -17.74 -13.02
C HIS A 162 -4.31 -18.89 -12.80
N THR A 163 -5.40 -18.96 -13.58
CA THR A 163 -6.53 -19.87 -13.30
C THR A 163 -6.13 -21.33 -13.04
N ASP A 164 -5.05 -21.81 -13.68
CA ASP A 164 -4.57 -23.17 -13.50
C ASP A 164 -3.62 -23.39 -12.29
N ILE A 165 -3.05 -22.33 -11.71
CA ILE A 165 -1.90 -22.38 -10.79
C ILE A 165 -2.16 -21.60 -9.51
N ALA A 166 -2.60 -20.35 -9.64
CA ALA A 166 -2.66 -19.35 -8.58
C ALA A 166 -3.96 -18.56 -8.69
N VAL A 167 -4.85 -18.80 -7.73
CA VAL A 167 -6.11 -18.06 -7.51
C VAL A 167 -5.87 -16.70 -6.84
N CYS A 168 -6.93 -15.90 -6.70
CA CYS A 168 -6.95 -14.56 -6.11
C CYS A 168 -6.11 -14.42 -4.82
N ALA A 169 -6.21 -15.36 -3.89
CA ALA A 169 -5.47 -15.30 -2.63
C ALA A 169 -3.94 -15.41 -2.81
N HIS A 170 -3.47 -16.22 -3.77
CA HIS A 170 -2.03 -16.31 -4.07
C HIS A 170 -1.52 -15.01 -4.70
N VAL A 171 -2.30 -14.42 -5.61
CA VAL A 171 -1.99 -13.13 -6.23
C VAL A 171 -1.92 -12.03 -5.19
N SER A 172 -2.87 -12.01 -4.24
CA SER A 172 -2.87 -11.04 -3.14
C SER A 172 -1.64 -11.19 -2.25
N CYS A 173 -1.25 -12.42 -1.90
CA CYS A 173 0.00 -12.66 -1.17
C CYS A 173 1.23 -12.22 -1.97
N TRP A 174 1.28 -12.55 -3.27
CA TRP A 174 2.37 -12.15 -4.16
C TRP A 174 2.51 -10.64 -4.27
N ALA A 175 1.41 -9.91 -4.40
CA ALA A 175 1.44 -8.46 -4.56
C ALA A 175 2.04 -7.79 -3.31
N ILE A 176 1.62 -8.23 -2.11
CA ILE A 176 2.16 -7.74 -0.84
C ILE A 176 3.64 -8.10 -0.68
N LEU A 177 4.02 -9.35 -0.93
CA LEU A 177 5.40 -9.81 -0.78
C LEU A 177 6.34 -9.16 -1.80
N ARG A 178 5.88 -8.91 -3.03
CA ARG A 178 6.62 -8.14 -4.04
C ARG A 178 6.81 -6.68 -3.61
N HIS A 179 5.80 -6.05 -3.01
CA HIS A 179 5.94 -4.71 -2.45
C HIS A 179 6.99 -4.69 -1.33
N TYR A 180 6.97 -5.69 -0.45
CA TYR A 180 7.95 -5.79 0.63
C TYR A 180 9.37 -6.03 0.17
N SER A 181 9.58 -6.82 -0.89
CA SER A 181 10.94 -7.01 -1.43
C SER A 181 11.59 -5.72 -1.96
N GLU A 182 10.80 -4.71 -2.31
CA GLU A 182 11.31 -3.40 -2.73
C GLU A 182 11.42 -2.42 -1.56
N ARG A 183 10.49 -2.51 -0.59
CA ARG A 183 10.43 -1.58 0.54
C ARG A 183 11.35 -1.94 1.70
N PHE A 184 11.57 -3.23 1.94
CA PHE A 184 12.26 -3.76 3.12
C PHE A 184 13.42 -4.68 2.70
N PRO A 185 14.68 -4.26 2.86
CA PRO A 185 15.84 -5.03 2.38
C PRO A 185 15.95 -6.47 2.90
N GLN A 186 15.37 -6.76 4.07
CA GLN A 186 15.37 -8.10 4.66
C GLN A 186 14.38 -9.06 3.97
N HIS A 187 13.42 -8.53 3.21
CA HIS A 187 12.46 -9.35 2.46
C HIS A 187 13.03 -9.63 1.08
N ARG A 188 13.27 -10.92 0.78
CA ARG A 188 13.68 -11.32 -0.56
C ARG A 188 12.49 -11.30 -1.51
N GLU A 189 12.77 -11.10 -2.78
CA GLU A 189 11.78 -11.29 -3.83
C GLU A 189 11.39 -12.79 -3.95
N LEU A 190 10.08 -13.03 -4.01
CA LEU A 190 9.47 -14.35 -4.26
C LEU A 190 8.73 -14.34 -5.59
N LEU A 191 8.82 -15.43 -6.35
CA LEU A 191 8.05 -15.63 -7.58
C LEU A 191 6.71 -16.32 -7.28
N ILE A 192 5.72 -16.13 -8.14
CA ILE A 192 4.36 -16.66 -7.91
C ILE A 192 4.31 -18.18 -7.65
N HIS A 193 5.17 -18.97 -8.32
CA HIS A 193 5.26 -20.42 -8.09
C HIS A 193 5.91 -20.78 -6.73
N GLU A 194 6.83 -19.95 -6.23
CA GLU A 194 7.37 -20.18 -4.88
C GLU A 194 6.26 -19.96 -3.87
N ILE A 195 5.42 -18.93 -4.07
CA ILE A 195 4.30 -18.60 -3.19
C ILE A 195 3.27 -19.72 -3.15
N THR A 196 2.96 -20.37 -4.28
CA THR A 196 2.03 -21.51 -4.29
C THR A 196 2.52 -22.66 -3.41
N LYS A 197 3.85 -22.87 -3.33
CA LYS A 197 4.44 -23.91 -2.48
C LYS A 197 4.40 -23.57 -0.99
N LEU A 198 4.35 -22.29 -0.63
CA LEU A 198 4.32 -21.87 0.78
C LEU A 198 2.96 -22.13 1.45
N ALA A 199 1.90 -22.29 0.65
CA ALA A 199 0.53 -22.48 1.13
C ALA A 199 0.30 -23.78 1.90
N GLN A 200 1.09 -24.84 1.67
CA GLN A 200 0.90 -26.16 2.27
C GLN A 200 2.21 -26.73 2.83
N GLN A 201 2.13 -27.45 3.95
CA GLN A 201 3.27 -28.23 4.46
C GLN A 201 3.50 -29.41 3.53
N PHE A 202 4.75 -29.59 3.10
CA PHE A 202 5.18 -30.75 2.32
C PHE A 202 4.57 -30.85 0.93
N ASP A 203 4.11 -29.75 0.33
CA ASP A 203 3.80 -29.73 -1.11
C ASP A 203 5.09 -30.06 -1.89
N PRO A 204 5.16 -31.20 -2.62
CA PRO A 204 6.35 -31.61 -3.37
C PRO A 204 6.59 -30.73 -4.62
N GLY A 205 6.00 -29.53 -4.68
CA GLY A 205 5.92 -28.69 -5.86
C GLY A 205 4.85 -29.16 -6.85
N GLY A 206 3.89 -29.92 -6.34
CA GLY A 206 2.74 -30.42 -7.07
C GLY A 206 1.70 -29.32 -7.14
N LEU A 207 1.78 -28.54 -8.22
CA LEU A 207 0.78 -27.59 -8.70
C LEU A 207 -0.56 -28.31 -8.95
N THR A 208 -1.20 -28.75 -7.87
CA THR A 208 -2.61 -29.07 -7.88
C THR A 208 -3.32 -27.77 -8.19
N PRO A 209 -4.20 -27.73 -9.21
CA PRO A 209 -5.00 -26.55 -9.48
C PRO A 209 -5.63 -26.08 -8.17
N SER A 210 -5.30 -24.86 -7.75
CA SER A 210 -5.74 -24.37 -6.45
C SER A 210 -7.26 -24.19 -6.47
N LEU A 211 -7.95 -24.81 -5.52
CA LEU A 211 -9.40 -24.65 -5.31
C LEU A 211 -9.74 -23.38 -4.48
N GLY A 212 -8.76 -22.50 -4.25
CA GLY A 212 -8.86 -21.43 -3.25
C GLY A 212 -7.74 -21.53 -2.19
N LEU A 213 -7.52 -20.43 -1.47
CA LEU A 213 -6.85 -20.46 -0.16
C LEU A 213 -7.80 -19.92 0.90
N ASN A 214 -7.80 -20.56 2.06
CA ASN A 214 -8.41 -19.96 3.24
C ASN A 214 -7.44 -18.98 3.92
N VAL A 215 -7.96 -18.20 4.88
CA VAL A 215 -7.19 -17.17 5.61
C VAL A 215 -5.96 -17.75 6.32
N LEU A 216 -6.04 -18.96 6.88
CA LEU A 216 -4.92 -19.59 7.59
C LEU A 216 -3.80 -20.04 6.63
N GLN A 217 -4.16 -20.44 5.41
CA GLN A 217 -3.16 -20.74 4.38
C GLN A 217 -2.47 -19.46 3.89
N ALA A 218 -3.20 -18.34 3.74
CA ALA A 218 -2.61 -17.05 3.41
C ALA A 218 -1.68 -16.54 4.54
N GLU A 219 -2.10 -16.65 5.80
CA GLU A 219 -1.26 -16.37 6.98
C GLU A 219 0.05 -17.17 6.92
N ARG A 220 -0.06 -18.48 6.68
CA ARG A 220 1.09 -19.37 6.55
C ARG A 220 2.06 -18.93 5.47
N ILE A 221 1.57 -18.49 4.29
CA ILE A 221 2.43 -17.96 3.23
C ILE A 221 3.25 -16.79 3.74
N PHE A 222 2.61 -15.82 4.41
CA PHE A 222 3.32 -14.67 4.97
C PHE A 222 4.34 -15.06 6.03
N GLN A 223 4.00 -15.99 6.92
CA GLN A 223 4.91 -16.50 7.94
C GLN A 223 6.13 -17.19 7.31
N ALA A 224 5.91 -18.07 6.33
CA ALA A 224 6.97 -18.79 5.63
C ALA A 224 7.83 -17.87 4.74
N ALA A 225 7.27 -16.74 4.30
CA ALA A 225 7.99 -15.70 3.58
C ALA A 225 8.81 -14.76 4.50
N GLY A 226 8.77 -14.95 5.82
CA GLY A 226 9.54 -14.16 6.80
C GLY A 226 8.82 -12.93 7.34
N SER A 227 7.50 -12.81 7.12
CA SER A 227 6.65 -11.80 7.79
C SER A 227 6.07 -12.34 9.11
N TYR A 228 5.47 -11.44 9.89
CA TYR A 228 4.80 -11.74 11.16
C TYR A 228 3.31 -11.42 11.04
N PRO A 229 2.52 -12.29 10.39
CA PRO A 229 1.12 -11.97 10.07
C PRO A 229 0.26 -11.84 11.34
N LEU A 230 -0.56 -10.79 11.38
CA LEU A 230 -1.63 -10.60 12.36
C LEU A 230 -2.98 -10.73 11.66
N ILE A 231 -3.82 -11.67 12.11
CA ILE A 231 -5.19 -11.81 11.63
C ILE A 231 -6.12 -10.94 12.47
N VAL A 232 -6.87 -10.06 11.83
CA VAL A 232 -7.96 -9.30 12.44
C VAL A 232 -9.27 -9.76 11.82
N LYS A 233 -10.18 -10.27 12.66
CA LYS A 233 -11.52 -10.69 12.24
C LYS A 233 -12.53 -9.63 12.64
N ARG A 234 -13.56 -9.45 11.80
CA ARG A 234 -14.67 -8.57 12.12
C ARG A 234 -15.51 -9.20 13.23
N ASP A 235 -15.63 -8.47 14.33
CA ASP A 235 -16.43 -8.88 15.49
C ASP A 235 -17.87 -8.38 15.31
N LYS A 236 -18.84 -9.23 15.64
CA LYS A 236 -20.28 -8.91 15.60
C LYS A 236 -20.80 -8.29 16.90
N LEU A 237 -19.96 -8.18 17.94
CA LEU A 237 -20.32 -7.48 19.17
C LEU A 237 -20.50 -5.95 18.93
N PRO A 238 -21.26 -5.24 19.78
CA PRO A 238 -21.41 -3.80 19.69
C PRO A 238 -20.05 -3.07 19.65
N GLY A 239 -19.91 -2.10 18.74
CA GLY A 239 -18.63 -1.39 18.49
C GLY A 239 -17.53 -2.27 17.88
N GLY A 240 -17.83 -3.52 17.49
CA GLY A 240 -16.90 -4.39 16.77
C GLY A 240 -16.51 -3.82 15.41
N ASP A 241 -17.46 -3.19 14.71
CA ASP A 241 -17.22 -2.63 13.37
C ASP A 241 -16.23 -1.46 13.39
N GLU A 242 -16.46 -0.50 14.29
CA GLU A 242 -15.56 0.64 14.47
C GLU A 242 -14.15 0.21 14.85
N ARG A 243 -14.01 -0.78 15.75
CA ARG A 243 -12.70 -1.34 16.15
C ARG A 243 -12.03 -2.11 15.02
N PHE A 244 -12.81 -2.75 14.15
CA PHE A 244 -12.28 -3.46 12.98
C PHE A 244 -11.74 -2.47 11.95
N VAL A 245 -12.55 -1.47 11.58
CA VAL A 245 -12.17 -0.42 10.62
C VAL A 245 -11.03 0.44 11.16
N GLY A 246 -11.03 0.79 12.45
CA GLY A 246 -9.94 1.55 13.08
C GLY A 246 -8.60 0.83 12.99
N GLN A 247 -8.57 -0.49 13.19
CA GLN A 247 -7.34 -1.27 13.01
C GLN A 247 -6.93 -1.39 11.53
N LEU A 248 -7.89 -1.57 10.63
CA LEU A 248 -7.64 -1.59 9.19
C LEU A 248 -6.97 -0.29 8.74
N LEU A 249 -7.54 0.86 9.12
CA LEU A 249 -6.99 2.17 8.83
C LEU A 249 -5.61 2.37 9.45
N ALA A 250 -5.43 1.98 10.72
CA ALA A 250 -4.14 2.13 11.40
C ALA A 250 -3.00 1.43 10.64
N TYR A 251 -3.23 0.22 10.11
CA TYR A 251 -2.22 -0.51 9.37
C TYR A 251 -2.05 -0.01 7.92
N LEU A 252 -3.11 0.44 7.25
CA LEU A 252 -2.97 1.12 5.96
C LEU A 252 -2.17 2.42 6.09
N GLU A 253 -2.49 3.23 7.10
CA GLU A 253 -1.76 4.46 7.46
C GLU A 253 -0.32 4.17 7.91
N SER A 254 -0.03 2.93 8.34
CA SER A 254 1.33 2.46 8.62
C SER A 254 2.13 2.16 7.35
N GLY A 255 1.48 2.16 6.19
CA GLY A 255 2.07 1.74 4.92
C GLY A 255 2.19 0.22 4.79
N PHE A 256 1.35 -0.54 5.51
CA PHE A 256 1.28 -1.99 5.40
C PHE A 256 0.06 -2.39 4.56
N PRO A 257 0.26 -2.98 3.37
CA PRO A 257 -0.86 -3.45 2.55
C PRO A 257 -1.51 -4.66 3.23
N LEU A 258 -2.82 -4.77 3.09
CA LEU A 258 -3.62 -5.75 3.83
C LEU A 258 -4.19 -6.78 2.88
N PHE A 259 -4.02 -8.06 3.23
CA PHE A 259 -4.77 -9.13 2.58
C PHE A 259 -6.20 -9.09 3.12
N VAL A 260 -7.19 -8.92 2.26
CA VAL A 260 -8.60 -8.77 2.62
C VAL A 260 -9.37 -10.00 2.17
N ALA A 261 -10.09 -10.65 3.10
CA ALA A 261 -10.92 -11.81 2.82
C ALA A 261 -12.40 -11.42 2.82
N MET A 262 -13.10 -11.79 1.73
CA MET A 262 -14.53 -11.56 1.54
C MET A 262 -15.23 -12.89 1.26
N SER A 263 -15.70 -13.56 2.31
CA SER A 263 -16.26 -14.92 2.24
C SER A 263 -17.55 -14.96 1.43
N LYS A 264 -18.38 -13.91 1.50
CA LYS A 264 -19.61 -13.76 0.71
C LYS A 264 -19.35 -13.83 -0.80
N HIS A 265 -18.20 -13.32 -1.24
CA HIS A 265 -17.78 -13.31 -2.64
C HIS A 265 -16.83 -14.47 -2.98
N ALA A 266 -16.47 -15.30 -1.99
CA ALA A 266 -15.41 -16.30 -2.11
C ALA A 266 -14.11 -15.73 -2.71
N HIS A 267 -13.75 -14.49 -2.31
CA HIS A 267 -12.70 -13.71 -2.96
C HIS A 267 -11.70 -13.11 -1.96
N ALA A 268 -10.50 -12.83 -2.45
CA ALA A 268 -9.46 -12.14 -1.71
C ALA A 268 -8.81 -11.05 -2.56
N ILE A 269 -8.63 -9.87 -1.97
CA ILE A 269 -8.01 -8.69 -2.60
C ILE A 269 -6.93 -8.11 -1.68
N VAL A 270 -6.22 -7.10 -2.17
CA VAL A 270 -5.27 -6.33 -1.36
C VAL A 270 -5.80 -4.92 -1.14
N ALA A 271 -6.03 -4.52 0.11
CA ALA A 271 -6.23 -3.10 0.41
C ALA A 271 -4.87 -2.40 0.48
N VAL A 272 -4.72 -1.32 -0.28
CA VAL A 272 -3.46 -0.58 -0.46
C VAL A 272 -3.60 0.90 -0.15
N GLY A 273 -4.75 1.34 0.35
CA GLY A 273 -4.98 2.76 0.60
C GLY A 273 -6.42 3.07 0.94
N HIS A 274 -6.71 4.35 1.07
CA HIS A 274 -8.05 4.84 1.32
C HIS A 274 -8.18 6.31 0.93
N SER A 275 -9.42 6.80 0.92
CA SER A 275 -9.73 8.22 0.89
C SER A 275 -10.52 8.59 2.14
N TRP A 276 -10.36 9.84 2.59
CA TRP A 276 -11.25 10.41 3.60
C TRP A 276 -12.52 10.92 2.94
N THR A 277 -13.64 10.89 3.66
CA THR A 277 -14.81 11.67 3.28
C THR A 277 -14.39 13.14 3.16
N GLY A 278 -14.84 13.82 2.10
CA GLY A 278 -14.60 15.26 1.96
C GLY A 278 -15.08 16.01 3.20
N ALA A 279 -14.55 17.22 3.45
CA ALA A 279 -14.87 18.00 4.65
C ALA A 279 -16.39 18.01 4.92
N ALA A 280 -16.82 17.20 5.88
CA ALA A 280 -18.22 17.10 6.24
C ALA A 280 -18.63 18.42 6.91
N ALA A 281 -19.83 18.91 6.60
CA ALA A 281 -20.42 20.04 7.32
C ALA A 281 -20.68 19.73 8.81
N VAL A 282 -20.64 18.45 9.17
CA VAL A 282 -20.81 17.95 10.54
C VAL A 282 -19.46 17.40 11.02
N PRO A 283 -18.94 17.85 12.17
CA PRO A 283 -17.71 17.31 12.74
C PRO A 283 -17.87 15.80 12.95
N PRO A 284 -16.84 14.99 12.64
CA PRO A 284 -16.86 13.56 12.96
C PRO A 284 -17.13 13.37 14.47
N PRO A 285 -17.86 12.32 14.88
CA PRO A 285 -18.04 12.03 16.29
C PRO A 285 -16.69 11.79 16.96
N ALA A 286 -16.57 12.29 18.19
CA ALA A 286 -15.50 12.01 19.14
C ALA A 286 -14.99 10.55 19.08
N GLY A 287 -13.71 10.32 18.75
CA GLY A 287 -13.20 8.95 18.67
C GLY A 287 -11.83 8.77 18.04
N SER A 288 -11.42 7.51 17.89
CA SER A 288 -10.36 7.12 16.94
C SER A 288 -10.83 7.40 15.53
N LEU A 289 -9.93 7.55 14.53
CA LEU A 289 -10.32 7.60 13.12
C LEU A 289 -11.37 6.51 12.85
N THR A 290 -12.61 6.93 12.62
CA THR A 290 -13.77 6.05 12.59
C THR A 290 -14.12 5.75 11.14
N GLN A 291 -14.91 4.70 10.95
CA GLN A 291 -15.60 4.40 9.70
C GLN A 291 -16.34 5.60 9.12
N SER A 292 -16.82 6.54 9.95
CA SER A 292 -17.55 7.72 9.48
C SER A 292 -16.69 8.71 8.67
N GLN A 293 -15.36 8.66 8.83
CA GLN A 293 -14.42 9.48 8.08
C GLN A 293 -13.87 8.78 6.84
N LEU A 294 -14.05 7.46 6.71
CA LEU A 294 -13.58 6.70 5.56
C LEU A 294 -14.52 6.94 4.37
N GLY A 295 -13.99 7.53 3.30
CA GLY A 295 -14.72 7.70 2.04
C GLY A 295 -14.74 6.41 1.22
N SER A 296 -13.55 5.91 0.88
CA SER A 296 -13.36 4.69 0.10
C SER A 296 -12.08 3.96 0.51
N LEU A 297 -12.05 2.64 0.33
CA LEU A 297 -10.80 1.87 0.35
C LEU A 297 -10.24 1.75 -1.07
N VAL A 298 -8.94 1.92 -1.22
CA VAL A 298 -8.27 1.65 -2.50
C VAL A 298 -7.70 0.24 -2.47
N ALA A 299 -8.02 -0.56 -3.48
CA ALA A 299 -7.66 -1.97 -3.53
C ALA A 299 -7.03 -2.39 -4.87
N VAL A 300 -6.28 -3.48 -4.81
CA VAL A 300 -5.79 -4.24 -5.97
C VAL A 300 -6.52 -5.58 -5.99
N ASP A 301 -7.17 -5.86 -7.11
CA ASP A 301 -7.99 -7.04 -7.37
C ASP A 301 -7.51 -7.67 -8.69
N ASP A 302 -7.40 -8.99 -8.75
CA ASP A 302 -6.95 -9.74 -9.91
C ASP A 302 -7.97 -9.79 -11.06
N ASN A 303 -9.22 -9.37 -10.82
CA ASN A 303 -10.25 -9.23 -11.86
C ASN A 303 -10.18 -7.89 -12.61
N HIS A 304 -9.40 -6.93 -12.12
CA HIS A 304 -9.36 -5.57 -12.64
C HIS A 304 -7.91 -5.06 -12.77
N LEU A 305 -7.71 -4.00 -13.55
CA LEU A 305 -6.47 -3.23 -13.43
C LEU A 305 -6.43 -2.53 -12.05
N PRO A 306 -5.24 -2.28 -11.47
CA PRO A 306 -5.10 -1.95 -10.05
C PRO A 306 -5.78 -0.64 -9.63
N TYR A 307 -5.89 -0.44 -8.31
CA TYR A 307 -6.43 0.76 -7.66
C TYR A 307 -7.93 0.99 -7.90
N ILE A 308 -8.72 -0.08 -7.77
CA ILE A 308 -10.18 0.06 -7.68
C ILE A 308 -10.54 0.72 -6.34
N CYS A 309 -11.59 1.54 -6.32
CA CYS A 309 -12.09 2.17 -5.10
C CYS A 309 -13.37 1.46 -4.63
N ILE A 310 -13.38 1.05 -3.36
CA ILE A 310 -14.50 0.40 -2.68
C ILE A 310 -15.11 1.43 -1.74
N ASP A 311 -16.24 2.00 -2.14
CA ASP A 311 -16.89 3.06 -1.37
C ASP A 311 -17.45 2.53 -0.04
N ALA A 312 -17.33 3.34 1.01
CA ALA A 312 -17.87 2.99 2.32
C ALA A 312 -19.41 2.93 2.34
N ALA A 313 -20.07 3.71 1.48
CA ALA A 313 -21.53 3.84 1.38
C ALA A 313 -22.11 3.46 -0.01
N GLY A 314 -21.34 2.81 -0.87
CA GLY A 314 -21.75 2.47 -2.24
C GLY A 314 -22.77 1.33 -2.31
N THR A 315 -23.55 1.28 -3.40
CA THR A 315 -24.58 0.24 -3.65
C THR A 315 -24.22 -0.77 -4.74
N ALA A 316 -23.08 -0.58 -5.42
CA ALA A 316 -22.62 -1.43 -6.52
C ALA A 316 -21.17 -1.87 -6.32
N GLY A 317 -20.86 -3.12 -6.67
CA GLY A 317 -19.54 -3.73 -6.46
C GLY A 317 -19.33 -4.24 -5.04
N TYR A 318 -18.06 -4.35 -4.63
CA TYR A 318 -17.71 -4.70 -3.26
C TYR A 318 -18.08 -3.56 -2.31
N GLN A 319 -18.44 -3.91 -1.08
CA GLN A 319 -18.69 -2.96 -0.01
C GLN A 319 -17.72 -3.18 1.15
N LEU A 320 -17.47 -2.15 1.95
CA LEU A 320 -16.70 -2.29 3.19
C LEU A 320 -17.32 -3.36 4.12
N GLY A 321 -18.65 -3.51 4.09
CA GLY A 321 -19.40 -4.54 4.82
C GLY A 321 -19.11 -5.99 4.40
N ASP A 322 -18.61 -6.21 3.17
CA ASP A 322 -18.30 -7.56 2.67
C ASP A 322 -16.96 -8.10 3.19
N ILE A 323 -16.15 -7.25 3.84
CA ILE A 323 -14.87 -7.65 4.43
C ILE A 323 -15.11 -8.35 5.76
N ASP A 324 -14.77 -9.64 5.85
CA ASP A 324 -14.94 -10.45 7.06
C ASP A 324 -13.69 -10.46 7.95
N ALA A 325 -12.52 -10.40 7.32
CA ALA A 325 -11.24 -10.44 8.00
C ALA A 325 -10.15 -9.82 7.11
N PHE A 326 -9.07 -9.38 7.73
CA PHE A 326 -7.84 -9.05 7.03
C PHE A 326 -6.63 -9.63 7.74
N ILE A 327 -5.57 -9.84 6.98
CA ILE A 327 -4.24 -10.18 7.49
C ILE A 327 -3.36 -8.95 7.30
N VAL A 328 -2.64 -8.59 8.35
CA VAL A 328 -1.56 -7.61 8.33
C VAL A 328 -0.25 -8.38 8.29
N PRO A 329 0.44 -8.50 7.13
CA PRO A 329 1.72 -9.16 7.07
C PRO A 329 2.76 -8.20 7.68
N LEU A 330 3.00 -8.23 8.99
CA LEU A 330 3.92 -7.27 9.59
C LEU A 330 5.36 -7.56 9.09
N PRO A 331 6.09 -6.54 8.60
CA PRO A 331 7.41 -6.76 8.00
C PRO A 331 8.50 -7.10 9.01
N ASP A 332 8.22 -6.92 10.30
CA ASP A 332 9.06 -7.25 11.44
C ASP A 332 8.17 -7.46 12.69
N LYS A 333 8.79 -7.79 13.82
CA LYS A 333 8.13 -8.09 15.09
C LYS A 333 7.55 -6.84 15.77
N ILE A 334 6.38 -6.43 15.31
CA ILE A 334 5.55 -5.39 15.93
C ILE A 334 4.56 -6.09 16.87
N TYR A 335 4.94 -6.25 18.13
CA TYR A 335 4.17 -7.02 19.12
C TYR A 335 2.99 -6.25 19.72
N TYR A 336 3.08 -4.91 19.75
CA TYR A 336 2.03 -4.07 20.32
C TYR A 336 0.94 -3.82 19.27
N PRO A 337 -0.25 -4.44 19.39
CA PRO A 337 -1.24 -4.39 18.32
C PRO A 337 -1.97 -3.05 18.29
N ALA A 338 -2.49 -2.68 17.12
CA ALA A 338 -3.31 -1.48 16.92
C ALA A 338 -4.45 -1.33 17.94
N SER A 339 -5.11 -2.44 18.33
CA SER A 339 -6.16 -2.42 19.36
C SER A 339 -5.66 -2.07 20.76
N ALA A 340 -4.39 -2.36 21.09
CA ALA A 340 -3.79 -1.93 22.35
C ALA A 340 -3.41 -0.45 22.30
N VAL A 341 -2.90 0.02 21.16
CA VAL A 341 -2.61 1.45 20.91
C VAL A 341 -3.86 2.31 21.00
N ASP A 342 -4.98 1.85 20.44
CA ASP A 342 -6.26 2.57 20.55
C ASP A 342 -6.64 2.75 22.03
N ARG A 343 -6.65 1.67 22.82
CA ARG A 343 -6.93 1.74 24.27
C ARG A 343 -5.96 2.68 24.99
N GLN A 344 -4.66 2.55 24.71
CA GLN A 344 -3.64 3.37 25.35
C GLN A 344 -3.78 4.85 24.98
N SER A 345 -4.13 5.15 23.74
CA SER A 345 -4.34 6.52 23.30
C SER A 345 -5.55 7.18 23.97
N THR A 346 -6.62 6.43 24.27
CA THR A 346 -7.75 6.90 25.09
C THR A 346 -7.29 7.21 26.51
N LEU A 347 -6.56 6.28 27.14
CA LEU A 347 -6.07 6.44 28.51
C LEU A 347 -5.11 7.63 28.63
N LEU A 348 -4.27 7.84 27.63
CA LEU A 348 -3.37 8.99 27.55
C LEU A 348 -4.14 10.30 27.47
N HIS A 349 -5.16 10.39 26.60
CA HIS A 349 -5.99 11.57 26.50
C HIS A 349 -6.67 11.91 27.84
N GLN A 350 -7.23 10.91 28.53
CA GLN A 350 -7.87 11.09 29.83
C GLN A 350 -6.90 11.55 30.93
N LYS A 351 -5.67 11.01 30.94
CA LYS A 351 -4.66 11.33 31.97
C LYS A 351 -3.95 12.65 31.72
N LEU A 352 -3.69 12.98 30.45
CA LEU A 352 -2.87 14.13 30.07
C LEU A 352 -3.68 15.36 29.68
N GLY A 353 -5.01 15.25 29.50
CA GLY A 353 -5.86 16.37 29.09
C GLY A 353 -5.86 17.58 30.04
N THR A 354 -5.39 17.43 31.28
CA THR A 354 -5.20 18.53 32.24
C THR A 354 -3.77 19.08 32.27
N MET A 355 -2.80 18.34 31.73
CA MET A 355 -1.37 18.70 31.72
C MET A 355 -0.90 19.23 30.36
N MET A 356 -1.65 18.92 29.29
CA MET A 356 -1.30 19.24 27.91
C MET A 356 -2.50 19.81 27.18
N ASN A 357 -2.25 20.59 26.12
CA ASN A 357 -3.29 21.20 25.30
C ASN A 357 -3.91 20.16 24.35
N LEU A 358 -4.75 19.27 24.88
CA LEU A 358 -5.46 18.26 24.11
C LEU A 358 -6.90 18.70 23.80
N PRO A 359 -7.45 18.35 22.61
CA PRO A 359 -8.85 18.63 22.28
C PRO A 359 -9.81 17.99 23.28
N ALA A 360 -10.95 18.64 23.52
CA ALA A 360 -12.01 18.06 24.35
C ALA A 360 -12.57 16.78 23.70
N SER A 361 -13.08 15.84 24.51
CA SER A 361 -13.54 14.54 24.01
C SER A 361 -14.52 14.67 22.85
N GLY A 362 -15.48 15.61 22.92
CA GLY A 362 -16.49 15.85 21.89
C GLY A 362 -15.96 16.32 20.52
N ASP A 363 -14.70 16.76 20.45
CA ASP A 363 -14.03 17.28 19.24
C ASP A 363 -12.74 16.51 18.94
N LEU A 364 -12.50 15.39 19.63
CA LEU A 364 -11.24 14.66 19.55
C LEU A 364 -11.21 13.70 18.35
N ILE A 365 -10.19 13.87 17.50
CA ILE A 365 -9.77 12.91 16.49
C ILE A 365 -8.44 12.29 16.94
N ARG A 366 -8.40 10.96 17.03
CA ARG A 366 -7.17 10.19 17.29
C ARG A 366 -6.76 9.40 16.06
N ARG A 367 -5.60 9.71 15.51
CA ARG A 367 -4.96 8.96 14.42
C ARG A 367 -3.78 8.19 14.99
N PHE A 368 -3.65 6.91 14.65
CA PHE A 368 -2.48 6.14 15.05
C PHE A 368 -2.01 5.19 13.95
N TYR A 369 -0.70 5.08 13.81
CA TYR A 369 -0.03 4.32 12.76
C TYR A 369 1.41 4.01 13.17
N VAL A 370 2.01 3.03 12.52
CA VAL A 370 3.42 2.69 12.67
C VAL A 370 4.24 3.43 11.62
N THR A 371 5.43 3.88 12.00
CA THR A 371 6.46 4.34 11.05
C THR A 371 7.82 3.80 11.47
N THR A 372 8.83 4.00 10.63
CA THR A 372 10.21 3.67 11.00
C THR A 372 10.84 4.81 11.78
N LEU A 373 11.75 4.49 12.70
CA LEU A 373 12.54 5.48 13.42
C LEU A 373 13.34 6.38 12.46
N SER A 374 13.78 5.86 11.32
CA SER A 374 14.44 6.65 10.27
C SER A 374 13.50 7.68 9.62
N ALA A 375 12.24 7.29 9.31
CA ALA A 375 11.24 8.19 8.76
C ALA A 375 10.84 9.26 9.77
N LEU A 376 10.64 8.89 11.04
CA LEU A 376 10.38 9.83 12.13
C LEU A 376 11.52 10.84 12.31
N ARG A 377 12.78 10.39 12.28
CA ARG A 377 13.93 11.30 12.38
C ARG A 377 14.00 12.24 11.18
N ARG A 378 13.76 11.74 9.96
CA ARG A 378 13.68 12.58 8.75
C ARG A 378 12.57 13.63 8.88
N PHE A 379 11.36 13.22 9.27
CA PHE A 379 10.25 14.13 9.55
C PHE A 379 10.65 15.23 10.54
N ALA A 380 11.25 14.84 11.66
CA ALA A 380 11.65 15.78 12.69
C ALA A 380 12.72 16.77 12.20
N ARG A 381 13.63 16.32 11.34
CA ARG A 381 14.66 17.17 10.73
C ARG A 381 14.08 18.16 9.71
N GLU A 382 13.19 17.70 8.83
CA GLU A 382 12.49 18.53 7.84
C GLU A 382 11.60 19.59 8.50
N ARG A 383 11.12 19.31 9.72
CA ARG A 383 10.27 20.19 10.53
C ARG A 383 11.01 20.78 11.73
N ALA A 384 12.34 20.90 11.68
CA ALA A 384 13.12 21.34 12.85
C ALA A 384 12.72 22.74 13.35
N SER A 385 12.42 23.68 12.45
CA SER A 385 11.92 25.02 12.80
C SER A 385 10.58 24.98 13.53
N GLN A 386 9.72 24.02 13.18
CA GLN A 386 8.45 23.79 13.86
C GLN A 386 8.70 23.14 15.21
N LEU A 387 9.42 22.03 15.29
CA LEU A 387 9.55 21.20 16.50
C LEU A 387 10.50 21.74 17.57
N GLY A 388 11.47 22.58 17.19
CA GLY A 388 12.49 23.11 18.09
C GLY A 388 13.60 22.11 18.43
N ASP A 389 14.78 22.64 18.80
CA ASP A 389 16.00 21.85 18.96
C ASP A 389 15.93 20.81 20.08
N VAL A 390 15.20 21.10 21.15
CA VAL A 390 15.03 20.18 22.29
C VAL A 390 14.34 18.89 21.84
N LEU A 391 13.19 19.02 21.16
CA LEU A 391 12.39 17.89 20.71
C LEU A 391 13.09 17.14 19.57
N VAL A 392 13.66 17.87 18.61
CA VAL A 392 14.46 17.26 17.53
C VAL A 392 15.62 16.47 18.10
N GLY A 393 16.38 17.07 19.03
CA GLY A 393 17.50 16.40 19.68
C GLY A 393 17.08 15.13 20.44
N ALA A 394 15.93 15.16 21.11
CA ALA A 394 15.41 13.98 21.79
C ALA A 394 15.01 12.87 20.80
N ILE A 395 14.28 13.19 19.73
CA ILE A 395 13.90 12.22 18.68
C ILE A 395 15.14 11.58 18.02
N MET A 396 16.21 12.36 17.82
CA MET A 396 17.47 11.85 17.27
C MET A 396 18.17 10.87 18.20
N ARG A 397 18.05 11.07 19.52
CA ARG A 397 18.66 10.22 20.55
C ARG A 397 17.79 9.05 21.01
N LEU A 398 16.52 8.97 20.58
CA LEU A 398 15.64 7.85 20.92
C LEU A 398 16.30 6.51 20.57
N ARG A 399 16.44 5.66 21.59
CA ARG A 399 16.93 4.28 21.48
C ARG A 399 15.74 3.34 21.55
N THR A 400 15.20 3.01 20.39
CA THR A 400 14.04 2.13 20.25
C THR A 400 14.24 1.17 19.09
N SER A 401 13.30 0.25 18.91
CA SER A 401 13.31 -0.66 17.76
C SER A 401 13.13 0.12 16.44
N GLN A 402 13.29 -0.56 15.31
CA GLN A 402 13.13 0.06 14.00
C GLN A 402 11.74 0.71 13.84
N PHE A 403 10.70 0.09 14.39
CA PHE A 403 9.32 0.53 14.25
C PHE A 403 8.83 1.22 15.52
N ILE A 404 8.02 2.25 15.34
CA ILE A 404 7.45 3.04 16.43
C ILE A 404 6.00 3.37 16.12
N TRP A 405 5.14 3.26 17.12
CA TRP A 405 3.77 3.73 17.02
C TRP A 405 3.75 5.24 17.21
N VAL A 406 3.04 5.93 16.32
CA VAL A 406 2.74 7.35 16.42
C VAL A 406 1.25 7.48 16.68
N VAL A 407 0.88 8.27 17.67
CA VAL A 407 -0.50 8.68 17.95
C VAL A 407 -0.57 10.19 17.81
N GLU A 408 -1.50 10.69 17.02
CA GLU A 408 -1.78 12.11 16.83
C GLU A 408 -3.17 12.44 17.36
N TYR A 409 -3.25 13.53 18.13
CA TYR A 409 -4.48 14.07 18.67
C TYR A 409 -4.78 15.38 17.96
N SER A 410 -5.99 15.55 17.42
CA SER A 410 -6.40 16.75 16.69
C SER A 410 -7.84 17.12 17.00
N SER A 411 -8.16 18.41 16.99
CA SER A 411 -9.56 18.85 16.82
C SER A 411 -10.03 18.61 15.39
N CYS A 412 -11.33 18.67 15.14
CA CYS A 412 -11.88 18.61 13.79
C CYS A 412 -11.34 19.74 12.90
N GLU A 413 -11.17 20.94 13.46
CA GLU A 413 -10.59 22.08 12.75
C GLU A 413 -9.13 21.84 12.38
N GLN A 414 -8.30 21.38 13.34
CA GLN A 414 -6.89 21.07 13.11
C GLN A 414 -6.75 19.97 12.05
N TRP A 415 -7.55 18.92 12.14
CA TRP A 415 -7.54 17.81 11.18
C TRP A 415 -7.78 18.26 9.74
N ASN A 416 -8.76 19.15 9.54
CA ASN A 416 -9.07 19.73 8.23
C ASN A 416 -7.95 20.64 7.69
N LYS A 417 -7.14 21.23 8.57
CA LYS A 417 -5.97 22.05 8.23
C LYS A 417 -4.67 21.24 8.11
N GLY A 418 -4.72 19.91 8.27
CA GLY A 418 -3.53 19.06 8.30
C GLY A 418 -2.63 19.34 9.51
N GLN A 419 -3.23 19.73 10.64
CA GLN A 419 -2.58 20.07 11.90
C GLN A 419 -2.97 19.08 13.00
N VAL A 420 -2.18 19.03 14.07
CA VAL A 420 -2.41 18.22 15.26
C VAL A 420 -2.19 19.07 16.50
N ALA A 421 -2.86 18.77 17.60
CA ALA A 421 -2.63 19.39 18.90
C ALA A 421 -1.41 18.77 19.62
N ALA A 422 -1.28 17.44 19.54
CA ALA A 422 -0.23 16.69 20.23
C ALA A 422 0.12 15.39 19.51
N ARG A 423 1.29 14.85 19.85
CA ARG A 423 1.77 13.56 19.35
C ARG A 423 2.40 12.72 20.46
N ALA A 424 2.08 11.44 20.49
CA ALA A 424 2.70 10.44 21.34
C ALA A 424 3.46 9.39 20.50
N PHE A 425 4.58 8.93 21.05
CA PHE A 425 5.43 7.90 20.47
C PHE A 425 5.47 6.69 21.41
N LEU A 426 4.97 5.56 20.91
CA LEU A 426 4.80 4.33 21.68
C LEU A 426 5.71 3.22 21.15
N ASP A 427 6.13 2.32 22.04
CA ASP A 427 6.94 1.16 21.70
C ASP A 427 6.15 0.13 20.89
N ALA A 428 6.56 -0.11 19.66
CA ALA A 428 5.98 -1.13 18.78
C ALA A 428 6.23 -2.57 19.28
N THR A 429 7.22 -2.76 20.15
CA THR A 429 7.60 -4.08 20.70
C THR A 429 7.05 -4.33 22.09
N ALA A 430 6.29 -3.38 22.67
CA ALA A 430 5.72 -3.54 23.99
C ALA A 430 4.71 -4.68 24.08
N SER A 431 4.59 -5.24 25.27
CA SER A 431 3.49 -6.14 25.63
C SER A 431 2.21 -5.34 25.89
N PRO A 432 1.00 -5.86 25.58
CA PRO A 432 -0.26 -5.28 26.04
C PRO A 432 -0.36 -5.06 27.55
N TYR A 433 0.49 -5.74 28.33
CA TYR A 433 0.57 -5.63 29.79
C TYR A 433 1.66 -4.65 30.28
N ASP A 434 2.44 -4.05 29.37
CA ASP A 434 3.39 -3.01 29.72
C ASP A 434 2.61 -1.76 30.22
N PRO A 435 2.81 -1.32 31.47
CA PRO A 435 2.07 -0.18 32.02
C PRO A 435 2.49 1.17 31.40
N THR A 436 3.67 1.22 30.75
CA THR A 436 4.27 2.43 30.19
C THR A 436 4.89 2.15 28.82
N PRO A 437 4.09 1.83 27.79
CA PRO A 437 4.58 1.49 26.46
C PRO A 437 4.92 2.77 25.65
N MET A 438 5.42 3.81 26.30
CA MET A 438 5.58 5.15 25.76
C MET A 438 7.02 5.60 25.85
N TRP A 439 7.49 6.31 24.84
CA TRP A 439 8.80 6.95 24.83
C TRP A 439 8.70 8.45 25.11
N LEU A 440 7.70 9.09 24.50
CA LEU A 440 7.58 10.55 24.45
C LEU A 440 6.15 10.94 24.12
N VAL A 441 5.61 11.95 24.80
CA VAL A 441 4.38 12.66 24.42
C VAL A 441 4.68 14.15 24.38
N HIS A 442 4.24 14.87 23.36
CA HIS A 442 4.45 16.32 23.28
C HIS A 442 3.28 17.05 22.64
N ASP A 443 3.05 18.29 23.07
CA ASP A 443 2.18 19.26 22.40
C ASP A 443 3.03 20.40 21.83
N GLU A 444 2.44 21.60 21.71
CA GLU A 444 3.16 22.77 21.23
C GLU A 444 4.17 23.35 22.23
N ASN A 445 3.94 23.18 23.53
CA ASN A 445 4.67 23.88 24.57
C ASN A 445 5.46 22.92 25.46
N THR A 446 4.98 21.70 25.62
CA THR A 446 5.45 20.74 26.62
C THR A 446 5.76 19.39 26.00
N ALA A 447 6.75 18.72 26.55
CA ALA A 447 7.06 17.33 26.25
C ALA A 447 7.25 16.53 27.55
N ILE A 448 6.76 15.31 27.57
CA ILE A 448 6.94 14.33 28.64
C ILE A 448 7.77 13.19 28.07
N PHE A 449 8.96 12.98 28.62
CA PHE A 449 9.85 11.87 28.28
C PHE A 449 9.70 10.75 29.29
N PHE A 450 9.53 9.53 28.82
CA PHE A 450 9.35 8.35 29.67
C PHE A 450 10.64 7.55 29.72
N ASP A 451 11.16 7.33 30.93
CA ASP A 451 12.32 6.49 31.14
C ASP A 451 11.89 5.02 31.19
N ARG A 452 12.31 4.25 30.19
CA ARG A 452 12.02 2.81 30.09
C ARG A 452 13.16 1.94 30.63
N GLU A 453 14.24 2.53 31.12
CA GLU A 453 15.34 1.82 31.80
C GLU A 453 15.11 1.82 33.33
N ALA A 454 14.35 2.77 33.86
CA ALA A 454 14.04 2.86 35.28
C ALA A 454 13.05 1.76 35.75
N SER A 455 13.30 1.20 36.94
CA SER A 455 12.42 0.23 37.59
C SER A 455 11.12 0.83 38.14
N VAL A 456 11.04 2.16 38.18
CA VAL A 456 9.86 2.96 38.56
C VAL A 456 9.49 3.83 37.38
N ASN A 457 8.20 4.00 37.11
CA ASN A 457 7.67 4.87 36.05
C ASN A 457 8.15 6.33 36.24
N ALA A 458 9.34 6.64 35.74
CA ALA A 458 9.91 7.96 35.79
C ALA A 458 9.56 8.69 34.48
N ALA A 459 8.99 9.88 34.62
CA ALA A 459 8.65 10.74 33.50
C ALA A 459 9.19 12.15 33.76
N ASN A 460 9.82 12.75 32.77
CA ASN A 460 10.38 14.10 32.86
C ASN A 460 9.56 15.05 31.99
N LEU A 461 8.90 16.01 32.63
CA LEU A 461 8.21 17.11 31.95
C LEU A 461 9.22 18.21 31.59
N VAL A 462 9.18 18.64 30.33
CA VAL A 462 10.10 19.64 29.77
C VAL A 462 9.29 20.69 29.02
N ASP A 463 9.55 21.95 29.31
CA ASP A 463 9.11 23.08 28.49
C ASP A 463 9.98 23.17 27.23
N LEU A 464 9.34 23.08 26.07
CA LEU A 464 10.00 23.06 24.77
C LEU A 464 10.52 24.43 24.33
N LYS A 465 10.09 25.54 25.00
CA LYS A 465 10.47 26.92 24.66
C LYS A 465 10.41 27.22 23.17
N ARG A 466 9.38 26.71 22.49
CA ARG A 466 9.21 26.86 21.04
C ARG A 466 8.88 28.33 20.69
N PRO A 467 9.33 28.84 19.53
CA PRO A 467 8.86 30.12 19.03
C PRO A 467 7.32 30.10 18.94
N SER A 468 6.66 31.08 19.55
CA SER A 468 5.21 31.09 19.74
C SER A 468 4.45 31.03 18.40
N GLY A 469 3.46 30.12 18.31
CA GLY A 469 2.41 30.18 17.30
C GLY A 469 2.62 29.41 16.00
N THR A 470 3.55 28.43 15.96
CA THR A 470 3.65 27.50 14.81
C THR A 470 2.88 26.20 15.12
N PRO A 471 1.70 25.98 14.48
CA PRO A 471 0.91 24.76 14.69
C PRO A 471 1.72 23.52 14.38
N LEU A 472 1.49 22.39 15.07
CA LEU A 472 2.09 21.12 14.70
C LEU A 472 1.43 20.55 13.43
N GLY A 473 2.24 20.16 12.45
CA GLY A 473 1.73 19.53 11.22
C GLY A 473 1.48 18.04 11.40
N ARG A 474 0.46 17.52 10.72
CA ARG A 474 0.19 16.08 10.59
C ARG A 474 1.34 15.40 9.85
N MET A 475 1.72 14.20 10.28
CA MET A 475 2.81 13.44 9.64
C MET A 475 2.21 12.46 8.60
N GLU A 476 2.37 12.80 7.32
CA GLU A 476 1.88 12.03 6.17
C GLU A 476 3.06 11.52 5.35
N GLN A 477 3.57 10.32 5.68
CA GLN A 477 4.79 9.79 5.04
C GLN A 477 4.65 8.37 4.47
N ASN A 478 3.66 7.60 4.93
CA ASN A 478 3.57 6.18 4.60
C ASN A 478 2.73 5.89 3.35
N LEU A 479 1.84 6.82 3.00
CA LEU A 479 0.96 6.79 1.84
C LEU A 479 1.27 7.99 0.95
N ARG A 480 0.97 7.87 -0.35
CA ARG A 480 1.13 8.93 -1.36
C ARG A 480 -0.22 9.28 -1.97
N PRO A 481 -0.49 10.57 -2.24
CA PRO A 481 -1.71 10.97 -2.93
C PRO A 481 -1.72 10.42 -4.35
N ILE A 482 -2.90 10.04 -4.80
CA ILE A 482 -3.20 9.87 -6.22
C ILE A 482 -3.48 11.26 -6.78
N VAL A 483 -2.79 11.62 -7.86
CA VAL A 483 -2.99 12.87 -8.60
C VAL A 483 -3.50 12.50 -9.99
N PRO A 484 -4.83 12.32 -10.17
CA PRO A 484 -5.37 11.81 -11.42
C PRO A 484 -5.01 12.70 -12.60
N LEU A 485 -4.46 12.09 -13.65
CA LEU A 485 -4.21 12.78 -14.91
C LEU A 485 -5.50 12.81 -15.72
N VAL A 486 -5.95 14.02 -16.06
CA VAL A 486 -7.18 14.27 -16.84
C VAL A 486 -6.86 14.30 -18.33
#